data_AF-A0A5R8KA10-F1
#
_entry.id   AF-A0A5R8KA10-F1
#
_cell.length_a   1.000
_cell.length_b   1.000
_cell.length_c   1.000
_cell.angle_alpha   90.00
_cell.angle_beta   90.00
_cell.angle_gamma   90.00
#
_symmetry.space_group_name_H-M   'P 1'
#
loop_
_entity.id
_entity.type
_entity.pdbx_description
1 polymer ?
#
loop_
_entity_poly.entity_id
_entity_poly.type
_entity_poly.pdbx_seq_one_letter_code
_entity_poly.pdbx_strand_id
1 'polypeptide(L)'
;MLDHQQLQHAIEIQQQSYDLLCWLGQAVNRGFIHAQRAQHYSHAPRAARDWIQTHRQNLPQHCRPDETSLDDFANFFSTYLDTSFEVRLKPGSQSNTTGSCRCSFCSRITNASHLVLKTVGRQDKSHAAKLRLRRLELLCREQGLSINPGSLIVIANSRHTQQDVSLLTYGWSLIARLSGISYGPGVLAIWRDIAWNGKGSPNRKFNLTSTQIIQAENRLVTLLKTHQIQSQ
;
A
#
# COMPACT_ATOMS: atom_id res chain seq x y z
N MET A 1 11.43 -12.71 -9.06
CA MET A 1 11.17 -11.36 -9.60
C MET A 1 9.70 -11.07 -9.51
N LEU A 2 9.32 -9.80 -9.57
CA LEU A 2 7.90 -9.44 -9.63
C LEU A 2 7.34 -9.73 -11.02
N ASP A 3 6.20 -10.42 -11.08
CA ASP A 3 5.47 -10.63 -12.33
C ASP A 3 4.71 -9.36 -12.73
N HIS A 4 4.89 -8.91 -13.98
CA HIS A 4 4.31 -7.66 -14.45
C HIS A 4 2.79 -7.70 -14.49
N GLN A 5 2.19 -8.82 -14.90
CA GLN A 5 0.73 -8.96 -15.00
C GLN A 5 0.09 -8.99 -13.60
N GLN A 6 0.67 -9.77 -12.69
CA GLN A 6 0.22 -9.84 -11.30
C GLN A 6 0.32 -8.48 -10.61
N LEU A 7 1.39 -7.72 -10.89
CA LEU A 7 1.58 -6.39 -10.32
C LEU A 7 0.58 -5.38 -10.89
N GLN A 8 0.31 -5.43 -12.20
CA GLN A 8 -0.69 -4.57 -12.82
C GLN A 8 -2.08 -4.83 -12.22
N HIS A 9 -2.47 -6.10 -12.10
CA HIS A 9 -3.70 -6.51 -11.42
C HIS A 9 -3.74 -6.02 -9.97
N ALA A 10 -2.64 -6.14 -9.22
CA ALA A 10 -2.58 -5.64 -7.84
C ALA A 10 -2.78 -4.12 -7.72
N ILE A 11 -2.26 -3.34 -8.67
CA ILE A 11 -2.44 -1.88 -8.72
C ILE A 11 -3.90 -1.52 -9.08
N GLU A 12 -4.51 -2.25 -10.02
CA GLU A 12 -5.91 -2.05 -10.39
C GLU A 12 -6.85 -2.35 -9.23
N ILE A 13 -6.66 -3.50 -8.56
CA ILE A 13 -7.40 -3.86 -7.35
C ILE A 13 -7.18 -2.84 -6.24
N GLN A 14 -5.96 -2.34 -6.05
CA GLN A 14 -5.69 -1.27 -5.09
C GLN A 14 -6.52 -0.02 -5.39
N GLN A 15 -6.50 0.46 -6.64
CA GLN A 15 -7.21 1.69 -7.00
C GLN A 15 -8.72 1.51 -6.80
N GLN A 16 -9.27 0.38 -7.25
CA GLN A 16 -10.68 0.07 -7.16
C GLN A 16 -11.16 -0.10 -5.71
N SER A 17 -10.42 -0.86 -4.91
CA SER A 17 -10.73 -1.08 -3.50
C SER A 17 -10.58 0.18 -2.66
N TYR A 18 -9.66 1.08 -3.04
CA TYR A 18 -9.56 2.39 -2.42
C TYR A 18 -10.77 3.29 -2.70
N ASP A 19 -11.27 3.27 -3.94
CA ASP A 19 -12.46 4.04 -4.30
C ASP A 19 -13.69 3.52 -3.54
N LEU A 20 -13.79 2.20 -3.32
CA LEU A 20 -14.80 1.62 -2.43
C LEU A 20 -14.65 2.11 -0.98
N LEU A 21 -13.42 2.13 -0.45
CA LEU A 21 -13.15 2.61 0.91
C LEU A 21 -13.57 4.08 1.08
N CYS A 22 -13.26 4.92 0.09
CA CYS A 22 -13.68 6.33 0.09
C CYS A 22 -15.20 6.47 0.03
N TRP A 23 -15.86 5.70 -0.83
CA TRP A 23 -17.32 5.68 -0.93
C TRP A 23 -17.97 5.23 0.38
N LEU A 24 -17.45 4.18 1.03
CA LEU A 24 -17.93 3.71 2.33
C LEU A 24 -17.78 4.78 3.41
N GLY A 25 -16.65 5.49 3.45
CA GLY A 25 -16.45 6.61 4.37
C GLY A 25 -17.50 7.71 4.18
N GLN A 26 -17.87 8.03 2.94
CA GLN A 26 -18.92 8.99 2.64
C GLN A 26 -20.32 8.46 2.98
N ALA A 27 -20.59 7.18 2.71
CA ALA A 27 -21.87 6.53 3.02
C ALA A 27 -22.13 6.50 4.54
N VAL A 28 -21.10 6.21 5.35
CA VAL A 28 -21.16 6.28 6.81
C VAL A 28 -21.43 7.71 7.27
N ASN A 29 -20.72 8.69 6.73
CA ASN A 29 -20.93 10.11 7.08
C ASN A 29 -22.36 10.60 6.78
N ARG A 30 -22.98 10.10 5.71
CA ARG A 30 -24.36 10.44 5.33
C ARG A 30 -25.41 9.64 6.09
N GLY A 31 -25.00 8.73 6.99
CA GLY A 31 -25.91 7.87 7.75
C GLY A 31 -26.49 6.69 6.98
N PHE A 32 -26.03 6.43 5.75
CA PHE A 32 -26.50 5.29 4.96
C PHE A 32 -25.99 3.94 5.50
N ILE A 33 -24.82 3.93 6.15
CA ILE A 33 -24.21 2.73 6.73
C ILE A 33 -23.80 3.03 8.18
N HIS A 34 -24.17 2.16 9.12
CA HIS A 34 -23.69 2.26 10.50
C HIS A 34 -22.18 1.95 10.57
N ALA A 35 -21.40 2.81 11.23
CA ALA A 35 -19.94 2.68 11.33
C ALA A 35 -19.46 1.32 11.88
N GLN A 36 -20.18 0.74 12.84
CA GLN A 36 -19.86 -0.58 13.40
C GLN A 36 -19.94 -1.70 12.36
N ARG A 37 -20.93 -1.65 11.45
CA ARG A 37 -21.05 -2.62 10.35
C ARG A 37 -19.91 -2.44 9.35
N ALA A 38 -19.57 -1.20 9.00
CA ALA A 38 -18.46 -0.92 8.09
C ALA A 38 -17.13 -1.46 8.63
N GLN A 39 -16.88 -1.33 9.94
CA GLN A 39 -15.69 -1.87 10.58
C GLN A 39 -15.66 -3.41 10.55
N HIS A 40 -16.78 -4.06 10.91
CA HIS A 40 -16.85 -5.54 10.96
C HIS A 40 -16.48 -6.18 9.61
N TYR A 41 -17.02 -5.66 8.51
CA TYR A 41 -16.72 -6.19 7.18
C TYR A 41 -15.30 -5.91 6.71
N SER A 42 -14.64 -4.88 7.28
CA SER A 42 -13.31 -4.47 6.84
C SER A 42 -12.17 -5.24 7.50
N HIS A 43 -12.41 -6.02 8.56
CA HIS A 43 -11.34 -6.76 9.27
C HIS A 43 -11.20 -8.23 8.86
N ALA A 44 -12.17 -8.79 8.13
CA ALA A 44 -12.15 -10.19 7.75
C ALA A 44 -12.41 -10.33 6.24
N PRO A 45 -11.47 -10.90 5.46
CA PRO A 45 -11.64 -11.03 4.01
C PRO A 45 -12.94 -11.72 3.60
N ARG A 46 -13.36 -12.76 4.33
CA ARG A 46 -14.65 -13.45 4.09
C ARG A 46 -15.85 -12.52 4.31
N ALA A 47 -15.85 -11.75 5.40
CA ALA A 47 -16.92 -10.81 5.69
C ALA A 47 -16.96 -9.68 4.64
N ALA A 48 -15.81 -9.18 4.21
CA ALA A 48 -15.69 -8.22 3.11
C ALA A 48 -16.28 -8.80 1.82
N ARG A 49 -15.87 -10.03 1.46
CA ARG A 49 -16.32 -10.75 0.26
C ARG A 49 -17.84 -10.90 0.24
N ASP A 50 -18.41 -11.44 1.30
CA ASP A 50 -19.85 -11.70 1.40
C ASP A 50 -20.65 -10.40 1.34
N TRP A 51 -20.16 -9.34 1.99
CA TRP A 51 -20.79 -8.03 1.93
C TRP A 51 -20.73 -7.42 0.52
N ILE A 52 -19.57 -7.45 -0.13
CA ILE A 52 -19.39 -6.94 -1.51
C ILE A 52 -20.28 -7.71 -2.46
N GLN A 53 -20.31 -9.05 -2.37
CA GLN A 53 -21.13 -9.90 -3.22
C GLN A 53 -22.62 -9.60 -3.04
N THR A 54 -23.09 -9.51 -1.80
CA THR A 54 -24.50 -9.22 -1.47
C THR A 54 -24.94 -7.85 -1.97
N HIS A 55 -24.06 -6.84 -1.88
CA HIS A 55 -24.40 -5.45 -2.20
C HIS A 55 -23.84 -4.99 -3.55
N ARG A 56 -23.33 -5.89 -4.39
CA ARG A 56 -22.62 -5.57 -5.64
C ARG A 56 -23.37 -4.60 -6.54
N GLN A 57 -24.69 -4.77 -6.67
CA GLN A 57 -25.54 -3.92 -7.51
C GLN A 57 -25.75 -2.51 -6.93
N ASN A 58 -25.55 -2.34 -5.62
CA ASN A 58 -25.68 -1.05 -4.93
C ASN A 58 -24.36 -0.26 -4.91
N LEU A 59 -23.23 -0.89 -5.23
CA LEU A 59 -21.94 -0.22 -5.30
C LEU A 59 -21.86 0.68 -6.55
N PRO A 60 -21.10 1.79 -6.54
CA PRO A 60 -20.77 2.52 -7.76
C PRO A 60 -20.07 1.62 -8.77
N GLN A 61 -20.34 1.78 -10.07
CA GLN A 61 -19.78 0.89 -11.12
C GLN A 61 -18.25 0.79 -11.06
N HIS A 62 -17.55 1.91 -10.84
CA HIS A 62 -16.10 1.95 -10.73
C HIS A 62 -15.54 1.27 -9.47
N CYS A 63 -16.38 0.90 -8.50
CA CYS A 63 -15.98 0.18 -7.28
C CYS A 63 -16.35 -1.31 -7.30
N ARG A 64 -17.00 -1.80 -8.37
CA ARG A 64 -17.49 -3.18 -8.47
C ARG A 64 -16.38 -4.10 -9.00
N PRO A 65 -15.78 -4.99 -8.19
CA PRO A 65 -14.79 -5.95 -8.72
C PRO A 65 -15.43 -6.91 -9.70
N ASP A 66 -14.68 -7.42 -10.66
CA ASP A 66 -15.14 -8.55 -11.50
C ASP A 66 -15.36 -9.81 -10.66
N GLU A 67 -16.23 -10.72 -11.11
CA GLU A 67 -16.52 -11.95 -10.35
C GLU A 67 -15.26 -12.81 -10.15
N THR A 68 -14.40 -12.87 -11.16
CA THR A 68 -13.12 -13.58 -11.13
C THR A 68 -12.12 -12.98 -10.15
N SER A 69 -12.28 -11.71 -9.80
CA SER A 69 -11.34 -10.94 -8.97
C SER A 69 -11.91 -10.62 -7.58
N LEU A 70 -13.08 -11.16 -7.24
CA LEU A 70 -13.79 -10.83 -6.01
C LEU A 70 -12.97 -11.20 -4.75
N ASP A 71 -12.33 -12.37 -4.74
CA ASP A 71 -11.55 -12.83 -3.58
C ASP A 71 -10.31 -11.95 -3.38
N ASP A 72 -9.55 -11.71 -4.44
CA ASP A 72 -8.40 -10.79 -4.44
C ASP A 72 -8.80 -9.39 -3.97
N PHE A 73 -9.93 -8.88 -4.48
CA PHE A 73 -10.45 -7.58 -4.09
C PHE A 73 -10.82 -7.54 -2.60
N ALA A 74 -11.54 -8.55 -2.10
CA ALA A 74 -11.97 -8.58 -0.70
C ALA A 74 -10.78 -8.72 0.27
N ASN A 75 -9.82 -9.58 -0.08
CA ASN A 75 -8.54 -9.73 0.59
C ASN A 75 -7.78 -8.39 0.63
N PHE A 76 -7.66 -7.71 -0.50
CA PHE A 76 -6.94 -6.45 -0.57
C PHE A 76 -7.66 -5.37 0.23
N PHE A 77 -8.99 -5.29 0.09
CA PHE A 77 -9.82 -4.32 0.80
C PHE A 77 -9.69 -4.45 2.33
N SER A 78 -9.71 -5.68 2.86
CA SER A 78 -9.63 -5.89 4.31
C SER A 78 -8.30 -5.43 4.92
N THR A 79 -7.21 -5.43 4.13
CA THR A 79 -5.91 -4.99 4.63
C THR A 79 -5.80 -3.47 4.85
N TYR A 80 -6.76 -2.66 4.39
CA TYR A 80 -6.69 -1.19 4.54
C TYR A 80 -6.70 -0.74 6.00
N LEU A 81 -7.51 -1.37 6.86
CA LEU A 81 -7.58 -1.02 8.28
C LEU A 81 -6.34 -1.46 9.06
N ASP A 82 -5.64 -2.48 8.58
CA ASP A 82 -4.39 -2.92 9.19
C ASP A 82 -3.23 -2.01 8.75
N THR A 83 -3.17 -1.67 7.47
CA THR A 83 -2.04 -0.95 6.88
C THR A 83 -2.15 0.57 6.99
N SER A 84 -3.30 1.15 6.67
CA SER A 84 -3.35 2.54 6.21
C SER A 84 -4.33 3.40 6.99
N PHE A 85 -5.44 2.83 7.45
CA PHE A 85 -6.56 3.59 8.01
C PHE A 85 -7.03 3.06 9.36
N GLU A 86 -7.68 3.93 10.13
CA GLU A 86 -8.38 3.61 11.37
C GLU A 86 -9.82 4.11 11.27
N VAL A 87 -10.76 3.32 11.81
CA VAL A 87 -12.15 3.74 11.95
C VAL A 87 -12.33 4.43 13.29
N ARG A 88 -12.81 5.67 13.30
CA ARG A 88 -13.18 6.41 14.51
C ARG A 88 -14.69 6.46 14.66
N LEU A 89 -15.22 5.83 15.72
CA LEU A 89 -16.67 5.76 15.96
C LEU A 89 -17.29 7.11 16.36
N LYS A 90 -16.51 7.96 17.04
CA LYS A 90 -16.89 9.33 17.41
C LYS A 90 -15.90 10.31 16.78
N PRO A 91 -16.19 10.87 15.60
CA PRO A 91 -15.31 11.85 14.99
C PRO A 91 -15.40 13.13 15.83
N GLY A 92 -14.37 13.44 16.60
CA GLY A 92 -14.22 14.77 17.17
C GLY A 92 -14.13 15.81 16.05
N SER A 93 -14.36 17.09 16.38
CA SER A 93 -14.07 18.22 15.49
C SER A 93 -12.61 18.12 15.06
N GLN A 94 -12.37 17.70 13.82
CA GLN A 94 -11.03 17.59 13.28
C GLN A 94 -10.46 19.01 13.17
N SER A 95 -9.55 19.38 14.07
CA SER A 95 -8.58 20.42 13.75
C SER A 95 -7.86 19.96 12.49
N ASN A 96 -7.66 20.87 11.54
CA ASN A 96 -6.82 20.66 10.36
C ASN A 96 -5.34 20.51 10.79
N THR A 97 -5.03 19.52 11.62
CA THR A 97 -3.69 19.28 12.15
C THR A 97 -2.80 18.74 11.04
N THR A 98 -1.92 19.62 10.57
CA THR A 98 -0.55 19.37 10.09
C THR A 98 -0.18 17.89 9.92
N GLY A 99 -0.50 17.34 8.75
CA GLY A 99 -0.13 15.95 8.42
C GLY A 99 -1.12 15.23 7.49
N SER A 100 -2.26 15.83 7.18
CA SER A 100 -3.20 15.28 6.21
C SER A 100 -2.54 15.20 4.82
N CYS A 101 -2.18 13.98 4.46
CA CYS A 101 -1.76 13.63 3.13
C CYS A 101 -2.83 14.14 2.13
N ARG A 102 -2.45 14.93 1.12
CA ARG A 102 -3.30 15.42 0.02
C ARG A 102 -2.88 14.89 -1.37
N CYS A 103 -2.31 13.67 -1.49
CA CYS A 103 -2.15 13.06 -2.83
C CYS A 103 -3.52 12.63 -3.37
N SER A 104 -3.61 12.32 -4.67
CA SER A 104 -4.81 11.79 -5.32
C SER A 104 -5.50 10.69 -4.49
N PHE A 105 -4.71 9.83 -3.84
CA PHE A 105 -5.16 8.90 -2.84
C PHE A 105 -5.75 9.67 -1.64
N CYS A 106 -4.90 10.18 -0.74
CA CYS A 106 -5.33 10.72 0.56
C CYS A 106 -6.26 11.95 0.52
N SER A 107 -6.25 12.78 -0.53
CA SER A 107 -7.10 13.98 -0.63
C SER A 107 -8.57 13.64 -0.83
N ARG A 108 -8.91 12.44 -1.33
CA ARG A 108 -10.31 11.99 -1.47
C ARG A 108 -10.96 11.67 -0.12
N ILE A 109 -10.16 11.44 0.93
CA ILE A 109 -10.62 11.04 2.27
C ILE A 109 -10.87 12.22 3.21
N THR A 110 -10.49 13.46 2.85
CA THR A 110 -10.70 14.63 3.72
C THR A 110 -12.17 14.92 4.07
N ASN A 111 -13.12 14.25 3.41
CA ASN A 111 -14.56 14.36 3.66
C ASN A 111 -15.17 13.13 4.36
N ALA A 112 -14.37 12.15 4.82
CA ALA A 112 -14.83 10.99 5.60
C ALA A 112 -14.40 11.15 7.06
N SER A 113 -15.32 11.47 7.98
CA SER A 113 -14.95 11.86 9.35
C SER A 113 -14.59 10.63 10.21
N HIS A 114 -15.16 9.48 9.85
CA HIS A 114 -14.95 8.20 10.51
C HIS A 114 -13.73 7.41 10.01
N LEU A 115 -13.08 7.81 8.91
CA LEU A 115 -11.93 7.11 8.36
C LEU A 115 -10.70 8.01 8.42
N VAL A 116 -9.74 7.66 9.27
CA VAL A 116 -8.55 8.49 9.50
C VAL A 116 -7.30 7.74 9.03
N LEU A 117 -6.44 8.43 8.28
CA LEU A 117 -5.15 7.87 7.90
C LEU A 117 -4.28 7.66 9.15
N LYS A 118 -3.64 6.49 9.25
CA LYS A 118 -2.72 6.19 10.35
C LYS A 118 -1.54 7.18 10.37
N THR A 119 -1.13 7.54 11.58
CA THR A 119 0.09 8.30 11.80
C THR A 119 1.29 7.37 11.73
N VAL A 120 2.24 7.66 10.85
CA VAL A 120 3.48 6.89 10.73
C VAL A 120 4.46 7.35 11.82
N GLY A 121 4.69 6.49 12.81
CA GLY A 121 5.62 6.71 13.91
C GLY A 121 7.04 6.22 13.63
N ARG A 122 7.91 6.34 14.65
CA ARG A 122 9.30 5.85 14.58
C ARG A 122 9.37 4.32 14.40
N GLN A 123 8.48 3.59 15.06
CA GLN A 123 8.41 2.13 14.97
C GLN A 123 8.04 1.67 13.55
N ASP A 124 7.07 2.34 12.91
CA ASP A 124 6.66 2.03 11.53
C ASP A 124 7.78 2.29 10.52
N LYS A 125 8.54 3.38 10.71
CA LYS A 125 9.73 3.66 9.88
C LYS A 125 10.81 2.59 10.05
N SER A 126 11.02 2.12 11.28
CA SER A 126 11.94 1.00 11.54
C SER A 126 11.45 -0.29 10.89
N HIS A 127 10.16 -0.59 10.96
CA HIS A 127 9.57 -1.74 10.29
C HIS A 127 9.70 -1.62 8.76
N ALA A 128 9.44 -0.45 8.19
CA ALA A 128 9.65 -0.18 6.76
C ALA A 128 11.09 -0.43 6.31
N ALA A 129 12.09 -0.03 7.12
CA ALA A 129 13.49 -0.33 6.83
C ALA A 129 13.77 -1.84 6.82
N LYS A 130 13.18 -2.59 7.77
CA LYS A 130 13.29 -4.07 7.81
C LYS A 130 12.64 -4.72 6.59
N LEU A 131 11.45 -4.26 6.18
CA LEU A 131 10.76 -4.76 4.98
C LEU A 131 11.60 -4.52 3.71
N ARG A 132 12.20 -3.32 3.59
CA ARG A 132 13.10 -2.97 2.49
C ARG A 132 14.32 -3.88 2.41
N LEU A 133 15.01 -4.07 3.54
CA LEU A 133 16.15 -4.98 3.62
C LEU A 133 15.73 -6.42 3.26
N ARG A 134 14.63 -6.89 3.86
CA ARG A 134 14.11 -8.24 3.59
C ARG A 134 13.79 -8.45 2.11
N ARG A 135 13.20 -7.45 1.45
CA ARG A 135 12.89 -7.58 0.02
C ARG A 135 14.15 -7.60 -0.85
N LEU A 136 15.17 -6.83 -0.51
CA LEU A 136 16.48 -6.92 -1.18
C LEU A 136 17.14 -8.29 -0.99
N GLU A 137 17.11 -8.85 0.22
CA GLU A 137 17.62 -10.21 0.47
C GLU A 137 16.92 -11.25 -0.42
N LEU A 138 15.59 -11.16 -0.54
CA LEU A 138 14.82 -12.03 -1.41
C LEU A 138 15.19 -11.83 -2.88
N LEU A 139 15.35 -10.58 -3.33
CA LEU A 139 15.80 -10.30 -4.70
C LEU A 139 17.17 -10.91 -5.00
N CYS A 140 18.14 -10.80 -4.07
CA CYS A 140 19.45 -11.44 -4.22
C CYS A 140 19.31 -12.96 -4.38
N ARG A 141 18.50 -13.61 -3.54
CA ARG A 141 18.24 -15.06 -3.63
C ARG A 141 17.61 -15.45 -4.96
N GLU A 142 16.61 -14.71 -5.40
CA GLU A 142 15.93 -14.92 -6.69
C GLU A 142 16.88 -14.77 -7.88
N GLN A 143 17.94 -13.96 -7.75
CA GLN A 143 18.96 -13.73 -8.78
C GLN A 143 20.23 -14.57 -8.60
N GLY A 144 20.30 -15.44 -7.57
CA GLY A 144 21.50 -16.22 -7.26
C GLY A 144 22.72 -15.37 -6.85
N LEU A 145 22.50 -14.16 -6.32
CA LEU A 145 23.56 -13.23 -5.94
C LEU A 145 23.95 -13.44 -4.47
N SER A 146 25.26 -13.53 -4.21
CA SER A 146 25.80 -13.57 -2.85
C SER A 146 26.40 -12.20 -2.50
N ILE A 147 25.64 -11.39 -1.79
CA ILE A 147 26.05 -10.04 -1.36
C ILE A 147 26.21 -10.02 0.16
N ASN A 148 27.29 -9.37 0.63
CA ASN A 148 27.51 -9.18 2.07
C ASN A 148 26.31 -8.45 2.72
N PRO A 149 25.78 -8.93 3.86
CA PRO A 149 24.66 -8.29 4.56
C PRO A 149 24.86 -6.80 4.87
N GLY A 150 26.10 -6.39 5.21
CA GLY A 150 26.45 -4.99 5.42
C GLY A 150 26.25 -4.12 4.18
N SER A 151 26.63 -4.63 2.99
CA SER A 151 26.40 -3.94 1.72
C SER A 151 24.91 -3.81 1.42
N LEU A 152 24.10 -4.83 1.73
CA LEU A 152 22.64 -4.75 1.56
C LEU A 152 22.01 -3.68 2.47
N ILE A 153 22.50 -3.53 3.70
CA ILE A 153 22.05 -2.46 4.62
C ILE A 153 22.40 -1.08 4.04
N VAL A 154 23.60 -0.92 3.49
CA VAL A 154 24.02 0.34 2.84
C VAL A 154 23.14 0.64 1.63
N ILE A 155 22.90 -0.34 0.75
CA ILE A 155 22.02 -0.20 -0.42
C ILE A 155 20.58 0.09 0.00
N ALA A 156 20.05 -0.57 1.04
CA ALA A 156 18.68 -0.36 1.50
C ALA A 156 18.45 1.07 2.04
N ASN A 157 19.48 1.69 2.62
CA ASN A 157 19.39 2.99 3.29
C ASN A 157 20.00 4.16 2.51
N SER A 158 20.68 3.89 1.39
CA SER A 158 21.25 4.94 0.56
C SER A 158 20.15 5.79 -0.09
N ARG A 159 20.34 7.12 -0.07
CA ARG A 159 19.40 8.08 -0.67
C ARG A 159 19.22 7.86 -2.18
N HIS A 160 20.25 7.36 -2.86
CA HIS A 160 20.22 7.13 -4.31
C HIS A 160 19.36 5.93 -4.71
N THR A 161 19.22 4.95 -3.82
CA THR A 161 18.50 3.69 -4.07
C THR A 161 17.20 3.59 -3.29
N GLN A 162 17.00 4.45 -2.27
CA GLN A 162 15.84 4.39 -1.38
C GLN A 162 14.51 4.33 -2.15
N GLN A 163 14.33 5.17 -3.17
CA GLN A 163 13.09 5.17 -3.94
C GLN A 163 12.87 3.85 -4.69
N ASP A 164 13.92 3.28 -5.29
CA ASP A 164 13.83 2.00 -6.01
C ASP A 164 13.54 0.85 -5.06
N VAL A 165 14.21 0.81 -3.91
CA VAL A 165 13.97 -0.21 -2.87
C VAL A 165 12.55 -0.08 -2.32
N SER A 166 12.07 1.15 -2.11
CA SER A 166 10.70 1.40 -1.67
C SER A 166 9.67 0.99 -2.74
N LEU A 167 9.90 1.27 -4.02
CA LEU A 167 9.04 0.82 -5.12
C LEU A 167 8.97 -0.71 -5.19
N LEU A 168 10.12 -1.38 -5.16
CA LEU A 168 10.21 -2.85 -5.16
C LEU A 168 9.46 -3.45 -3.96
N THR A 169 9.69 -2.90 -2.76
CA THR A 169 9.07 -3.39 -1.52
C THR A 169 7.57 -3.11 -1.50
N TYR A 170 7.14 -1.98 -2.03
CA TYR A 170 5.72 -1.66 -2.16
C TYR A 170 5.04 -2.60 -3.14
N GLY A 171 5.64 -2.85 -4.31
CA GLY A 171 5.12 -3.81 -5.29
C GLY A 171 4.96 -5.21 -4.72
N TRP A 172 5.95 -5.69 -3.99
CA TRP A 172 5.86 -6.96 -3.26
C TRP A 172 4.71 -6.96 -2.24
N SER A 173 4.54 -5.87 -1.50
CA SER A 173 3.41 -5.74 -0.57
C SER A 173 2.06 -5.67 -1.27
N LEU A 174 1.94 -5.08 -2.47
CA LEU A 174 0.69 -5.05 -3.23
C LEU A 174 0.24 -6.46 -3.59
N ILE A 175 1.17 -7.27 -4.10
CA ILE A 175 0.89 -8.67 -4.46
C ILE A 175 0.49 -9.47 -3.23
N ALA A 176 1.21 -9.33 -2.10
CA ALA A 176 0.87 -10.03 -0.87
C ALA A 176 -0.54 -9.72 -0.35
N ARG A 177 -1.01 -8.48 -0.56
CA ARG A 177 -2.36 -8.05 -0.15
C ARG A 177 -3.48 -8.68 -0.98
N LEU A 178 -3.22 -9.14 -2.20
CA LEU A 178 -4.18 -9.95 -2.96
C LEU A 178 -4.52 -11.26 -2.22
N SER A 179 -3.59 -11.78 -1.41
CA SER A 179 -3.81 -12.93 -0.53
C SER A 179 -4.20 -12.54 0.90
N GLY A 180 -4.55 -11.27 1.14
CA GLY A 180 -4.98 -10.77 2.44
C GLY A 180 -3.85 -10.53 3.44
N ILE A 181 -2.59 -10.62 3.00
CA ILE A 181 -1.43 -10.42 3.87
C ILE A 181 -1.14 -8.92 4.03
N SER A 182 -1.10 -8.46 5.28
CA SER A 182 -0.77 -7.09 5.65
C SER A 182 0.54 -7.03 6.43
N TYR A 183 1.39 -6.06 6.09
CA TYR A 183 2.61 -5.74 6.87
C TYR A 183 2.42 -4.49 7.75
N GLY A 184 1.17 -4.12 8.03
CA GLY A 184 0.83 -3.00 8.92
C GLY A 184 1.28 -1.63 8.41
N PRO A 185 1.40 -0.63 9.31
CA PRO A 185 1.67 0.76 8.92
C PRO A 185 3.09 1.02 8.39
N GLY A 186 4.00 0.05 8.49
CA GLY A 186 5.29 0.10 7.80
C GLY A 186 5.13 0.26 6.29
N VAL A 187 4.11 -0.35 5.69
CA VAL A 187 3.79 -0.20 4.25
C VAL A 187 3.39 1.24 3.92
N LEU A 188 2.65 1.91 4.82
CA LEU A 188 2.30 3.31 4.64
C LEU A 188 3.54 4.21 4.66
N ALA A 189 4.55 3.90 5.49
CA ALA A 189 5.82 4.62 5.45
C ALA A 189 6.54 4.45 4.10
N ILE A 190 6.57 3.22 3.57
CA ILE A 190 7.15 2.92 2.24
C ILE A 190 6.40 3.68 1.13
N TRP A 191 5.06 3.72 1.18
CA TRP A 191 4.26 4.51 0.25
C TRP A 191 4.61 6.01 0.29
N ARG A 192 4.84 6.56 1.49
CA ARG A 192 5.25 7.97 1.62
C ARG A 192 6.62 8.23 1.01
N ASP A 193 7.55 7.29 1.10
CA ASP A 193 8.88 7.42 0.47
C ASP A 193 8.81 7.55 -1.07
N ILE A 194 7.77 7.00 -1.70
CA ILE A 194 7.61 7.03 -3.18
C ILE A 194 6.64 8.11 -3.66
N ALA A 195 5.58 8.38 -2.90
CA ALA A 195 4.49 9.26 -3.33
C ALA A 195 4.60 10.69 -2.77
N TRP A 196 5.59 11.00 -1.93
CA TRP A 196 5.79 12.33 -1.34
C TRP A 196 7.02 13.02 -1.91
N ASN A 197 7.01 14.36 -1.88
CA ASN A 197 8.16 15.18 -2.24
C ASN A 197 9.11 15.38 -1.05
N GLY A 198 10.31 15.88 -1.33
CA GLY A 198 11.33 16.16 -0.30
C GLY A 198 10.93 17.21 0.75
N LYS A 199 9.81 17.93 0.55
CA LYS A 199 9.25 18.88 1.54
C LYS A 199 8.28 18.21 2.51
N GLY A 200 8.14 16.89 2.46
CA GLY A 200 7.23 16.15 3.33
C GLY A 200 5.75 16.38 2.97
N SER A 201 5.45 16.64 1.70
CA SER A 201 4.07 16.77 1.21
C SER A 201 3.82 15.84 0.03
N PRO A 202 2.58 15.35 -0.18
CA PRO A 202 2.36 14.38 -1.24
C PRO A 202 2.48 14.99 -2.64
N ASN A 203 3.01 14.20 -3.57
CA ASN A 203 3.08 14.58 -4.98
C ASN A 203 1.72 14.31 -5.64
N ARG A 204 0.96 15.37 -5.94
CA ARG A 204 -0.37 15.28 -6.56
C ARG A 204 -0.37 14.69 -7.97
N LYS A 205 0.76 14.75 -8.66
CA LYS A 205 0.93 14.19 -10.01
C LYS A 205 1.49 12.77 -10.00
N PHE A 206 1.75 12.21 -8.82
CA PHE A 206 2.24 10.84 -8.71
C PHE A 206 1.13 9.86 -9.09
N ASN A 207 1.42 9.03 -10.08
CA ASN A 207 0.62 7.87 -10.45
C ASN A 207 1.53 6.65 -10.43
N LEU A 208 1.13 5.62 -9.69
CA LEU A 208 1.90 4.38 -9.59
C LEU A 208 1.57 3.49 -10.79
N THR A 209 2.60 2.93 -11.42
CA THR A 209 2.47 1.98 -12.54
C THR A 209 3.33 0.75 -12.29
N SER A 210 2.94 -0.40 -12.85
CA SER A 210 3.75 -1.62 -12.82
C SER A 210 5.14 -1.38 -13.42
N THR A 211 5.21 -0.63 -14.53
CA THR A 211 6.45 -0.27 -15.22
C THR A 211 7.46 0.41 -14.30
N GLN A 212 7.03 1.36 -13.45
CA GLN A 212 7.94 2.03 -12.50
C GLN A 212 8.58 1.05 -11.52
N ILE A 213 7.81 0.08 -11.03
CA ILE A 213 8.28 -0.92 -10.07
C ILE A 213 9.22 -1.91 -10.75
N ILE A 214 8.88 -2.40 -11.95
CA ILE A 214 9.76 -3.31 -12.72
C ILE A 214 11.07 -2.62 -13.10
N GLN A 215 11.02 -1.36 -13.51
CA GLN A 215 12.23 -0.59 -13.78
C GLN A 215 13.09 -0.39 -12.51
N ALA A 216 12.47 -0.17 -11.36
CA ALA A 216 13.18 -0.12 -10.08
C ALA A 216 13.82 -1.46 -9.72
N GLU A 217 13.12 -2.58 -9.89
CA GLU A 217 13.68 -3.93 -9.71
C GLU A 217 14.91 -4.13 -10.62
N ASN A 218 14.80 -3.81 -11.91
CA ASN A 218 15.90 -3.95 -12.87
C ASN A 218 17.13 -3.09 -12.51
N ARG A 219 16.93 -1.83 -12.07
CA ARG A 219 18.03 -0.98 -11.61
C ARG A 219 18.72 -1.57 -10.38
N LEU A 220 17.95 -2.12 -9.44
CA LEU A 220 18.50 -2.79 -8.26
C LEU A 220 19.26 -4.07 -8.62
N VAL A 221 18.74 -4.90 -9.53
CA VAL A 221 19.45 -6.09 -10.00
C VAL A 221 20.79 -5.73 -10.64
N THR A 222 20.81 -4.72 -11.52
CA THR A 222 22.05 -4.21 -12.13
C THR A 222 23.04 -3.73 -11.08
N LEU A 223 22.58 -2.93 -10.12
CA LEU A 223 23.42 -2.45 -9.01
C LEU A 223 24.01 -3.60 -8.19
N LEU A 224 23.19 -4.59 -7.82
CA LEU A 224 23.61 -5.75 -7.02
C LEU A 224 24.64 -6.60 -7.77
N LYS A 225 24.47 -6.81 -9.07
CA LYS A 225 25.46 -7.52 -9.91
C LYS A 225 26.81 -6.80 -9.94
N THR A 226 26.81 -5.48 -10.09
CA THR A 226 28.04 -4.67 -10.03
C THR A 226 28.76 -4.81 -8.69
N HIS A 227 28.02 -4.81 -7.57
CA HIS A 227 28.59 -5.01 -6.24
C HIS A 227 29.19 -6.41 -6.03
N GLN A 228 28.59 -7.45 -6.61
CA GLN A 228 29.14 -8.81 -6.52
C GLN A 228 30.49 -8.92 -7.21
N ILE A 229 30.63 -8.35 -8.41
CA ILE A 229 31.88 -8.35 -9.18
C ILE A 229 33.00 -7.64 -8.40
N GLN A 230 32.69 -6.54 -7.71
CA GLN A 230 33.67 -5.80 -6.90
C GLN A 230 34.06 -6.49 -5.59
N SER A 231 33.31 -7.52 -5.16
CA SER A 231 33.56 -8.24 -3.91
C SER A 231 34.26 -9.60 -4.12
N GLN A 232 34.53 -9.97 -5.37
CA GLN A 232 35.31 -11.14 -5.78
C GLN A 232 36.76 -10.73 -6.03
#